data_AF-A0A8S1BXB2-F1
#
_entry.id   AF-A0A8S1BXB2-F1
#
_cell.length_a   1.000
_cell.length_b   1.000
_cell.length_c   1.000
_cell.angle_alpha   90.00
_cell.angle_beta   90.00
_cell.angle_gamma   90.00
#
_symmetry.space_group_name_H-M   'P 1'
#
loop_
_entity.id
_entity.type
_entity.pdbx_description
1 polymer ?
#
loop_
_entity_poly.entity_id
_entity_poly.type
_entity_poly.pdbx_seq_one_letter_code
_entity_poly.pdbx_strand_id
1 'polypeptide(L)'
;MHLPCDNVQMRSDKVPISVHQLRPGDIDVVAALGDSLIAGNGAMEEFAMGTLFEHRGVSWCAGGDGTWHQFLTVPNIIKEFNPRLRGYSTGKGEFHSPNSRLNVAIPVSADENLLQQARILVARMRKDSQINIQKHWKLITILIGANDLCSSQCYKPEENTGEQHRRHIERALDYLQKHLPRTFVSLVSVVDVLSSKRVPSTYTCQFLHRLFCTCYHRGQKAEDMWKVVREYQKAEEMLTLSGKYDNKPDFTVVFQPFLKVLDAPWSEIKSGKFEMAVDASYITYDCFHFSQKGHAMSNKSLVHNTACIQSYGQKYPARKR
;
A
#
# COMPACT_ATOMS: atom_id res chain seq x y z
N MET A 1 22.48 13.69 -2.99
CA MET A 1 21.66 12.64 -2.35
C MET A 1 21.98 11.35 -3.08
N HIS A 2 22.26 10.27 -2.36
CA HIS A 2 22.61 8.97 -2.93
C HIS A 2 21.35 8.16 -3.28
N LEU A 3 21.40 7.28 -4.30
CA LEU A 3 20.25 6.43 -4.63
C LEU A 3 20.01 5.51 -3.41
N PRO A 4 18.76 5.31 -2.96
CA PRO A 4 18.48 4.46 -1.80
C PRO A 4 19.01 3.02 -1.91
N CYS A 5 19.40 2.59 -3.12
CA CYS A 5 19.87 1.26 -3.49
C CYS A 5 21.32 1.25 -4.06
N ASP A 6 22.21 2.14 -3.65
CA ASP A 6 23.57 2.30 -4.22
C ASP A 6 24.41 1.00 -4.37
N ASN A 7 24.16 -0.02 -3.54
CA ASN A 7 24.87 -1.30 -3.58
C ASN A 7 24.11 -2.44 -4.29
N VAL A 8 23.01 -2.13 -4.99
CA VAL A 8 22.18 -3.14 -5.64
C VAL A 8 22.65 -3.40 -7.07
N GLN A 9 22.79 -4.68 -7.40
CA GLN A 9 23.17 -5.12 -8.75
C GLN A 9 22.12 -4.67 -9.78
N MET A 10 22.61 -4.28 -10.96
CA MET A 10 21.78 -3.97 -12.12
C MET A 10 20.94 -5.20 -12.56
N ARG A 11 20.07 -4.98 -13.55
CA ARG A 11 19.25 -6.03 -14.17
C ARG A 11 20.07 -7.30 -14.47
N SER A 12 19.48 -8.47 -14.22
CA SER A 12 20.13 -9.76 -14.43
C SER A 12 20.34 -10.03 -15.92
N ASP A 13 21.46 -10.67 -16.28
CA ASP A 13 21.76 -11.07 -17.68
C ASP A 13 20.74 -12.07 -18.23
N LYS A 14 20.24 -12.94 -17.35
CA LYS A 14 19.16 -13.90 -17.64
C LYS A 14 17.96 -13.55 -16.78
N VAL A 15 16.77 -13.60 -17.37
CA VAL A 15 15.52 -13.35 -16.65
C VAL A 15 15.38 -14.38 -15.53
N PRO A 16 15.26 -13.96 -14.25
CA PRO A 16 15.20 -14.89 -13.14
C PRO A 16 13.96 -15.78 -13.23
N ILE A 17 14.09 -17.01 -12.75
CA ILE A 17 12.99 -17.99 -12.70
C ILE A 17 12.35 -18.08 -11.31
N SER A 18 12.96 -17.44 -10.31
CA SER A 18 12.49 -17.43 -8.94
C SER A 18 12.56 -16.05 -8.30
N VAL A 19 11.64 -15.77 -7.38
CA VAL A 19 11.62 -14.55 -6.55
C VAL A 19 12.91 -14.36 -5.76
N HIS A 20 13.62 -15.45 -5.41
CA HIS A 20 14.87 -15.39 -4.66
C HIS A 20 16.06 -14.85 -5.48
N GLN A 21 15.94 -14.85 -6.81
CA GLN A 21 16.95 -14.34 -7.74
C GLN A 21 16.62 -12.93 -8.24
N LEU A 22 15.44 -12.40 -7.88
CA LEU A 22 14.92 -11.17 -8.44
C LEU A 22 15.74 -9.96 -7.99
N ARG A 23 16.14 -9.12 -8.95
CA ARG A 23 16.75 -7.82 -8.71
C ARG A 23 15.80 -6.69 -9.12
N PRO A 24 16.00 -5.45 -8.66
CA PRO A 24 15.15 -4.33 -9.07
C PRO A 24 15.07 -4.14 -10.58
N GLY A 25 16.19 -4.29 -11.28
CA GLY A 25 16.23 -4.18 -12.74
C GLY A 25 15.46 -5.28 -13.48
N ASP A 26 15.14 -6.40 -12.82
CA ASP A 26 14.36 -7.49 -13.42
C ASP A 26 12.86 -7.22 -13.38
N ILE A 27 12.40 -6.27 -12.56
CA ILE A 27 10.99 -5.88 -12.48
C ILE A 27 10.61 -5.14 -13.76
N ASP A 28 9.67 -5.69 -14.51
CA ASP A 28 9.22 -5.14 -15.80
C ASP A 28 7.94 -4.33 -15.67
N VAL A 29 7.10 -4.65 -14.68
CA VAL A 29 5.80 -4.02 -14.47
C VAL A 29 5.60 -3.73 -12.99
N VAL A 30 5.16 -2.53 -12.69
CA VAL A 30 4.63 -2.13 -11.38
C VAL A 30 3.11 -1.98 -11.47
N ALA A 31 2.43 -2.37 -10.41
CA ALA A 31 0.99 -2.21 -10.28
C ALA A 31 0.60 -2.01 -8.82
N ALA A 32 -0.59 -1.48 -8.57
CA ALA A 32 -1.10 -1.34 -7.22
C ALA A 32 -2.61 -1.51 -7.12
N LEU A 33 -3.04 -2.11 -6.02
CA LEU A 33 -4.43 -2.24 -5.59
C LEU A 33 -4.57 -1.56 -4.22
N GLY A 34 -5.74 -1.03 -3.92
CA GLY A 34 -5.98 -0.41 -2.63
C GLY A 34 -7.06 0.66 -2.66
N ASP A 35 -6.92 1.59 -1.74
CA ASP A 35 -7.82 2.72 -1.58
C ASP A 35 -7.16 4.05 -1.98
N SER A 36 -7.68 5.15 -1.44
CA SER A 36 -7.25 6.52 -1.68
C SER A 36 -5.79 6.80 -1.27
N LEU A 37 -5.21 6.04 -0.32
CA LEU A 37 -3.78 6.18 0.03
C LEU A 37 -2.87 5.73 -1.12
N ILE A 38 -3.28 4.70 -1.87
CA ILE A 38 -2.56 4.23 -3.06
C ILE A 38 -2.87 5.10 -4.28
N ALA A 39 -4.09 5.64 -4.39
CA ALA A 39 -4.46 6.55 -5.47
C ALA A 39 -3.80 7.94 -5.36
N GLY A 40 -3.19 8.27 -4.21
CA GLY A 40 -2.48 9.54 -4.01
C GLY A 40 -3.44 10.71 -3.77
N ASN A 41 -4.55 10.46 -3.09
CA ASN A 41 -5.55 11.48 -2.79
C ASN A 41 -4.94 12.66 -2.02
N GLY A 42 -5.09 13.87 -2.57
CA GLY A 42 -4.62 15.12 -1.96
C GLY A 42 -3.09 15.29 -1.90
N ALA A 43 -2.29 14.39 -2.46
CA ALA A 43 -0.83 14.39 -2.25
C ALA A 43 -0.12 15.70 -2.65
N MET A 44 -0.66 16.41 -3.65
CA MET A 44 -0.11 17.66 -4.18
C MET A 44 -1.02 18.87 -3.95
N GLU A 45 -2.04 18.75 -3.10
CA GLU A 45 -3.04 19.80 -2.91
C GLU A 45 -2.79 20.59 -1.62
N GLU A 46 -2.95 21.91 -1.71
CA GLU A 46 -2.70 22.86 -0.61
C GLU A 46 -4.02 23.35 0.04
N PHE A 47 -5.10 22.58 -0.10
CA PHE A 47 -6.41 22.92 0.47
C PHE A 47 -7.25 21.69 0.84
N ALA A 48 -8.23 21.89 1.74
CA ALA A 48 -9.06 20.85 2.34
C ALA A 48 -9.76 19.90 1.35
N MET A 49 -10.47 20.47 0.38
CA MET A 49 -11.18 19.69 -0.65
C MET A 49 -10.24 19.02 -1.66
N GLY A 50 -8.93 19.29 -1.55
CA GLY A 50 -7.89 18.67 -2.34
C GLY A 50 -7.86 17.15 -2.22
N THR A 51 -8.33 16.60 -1.09
CA THR A 51 -8.32 15.16 -0.81
C THR A 51 -9.24 14.36 -1.74
N LEU A 52 -10.13 15.01 -2.48
CA LEU A 52 -10.93 14.38 -3.54
C LEU A 52 -10.15 14.14 -4.83
N PHE A 53 -8.97 14.75 -4.97
CA PHE A 53 -8.17 14.68 -6.18
C PHE A 53 -7.10 13.60 -6.11
N GLU A 54 -7.13 12.69 -7.07
CA GLU A 54 -6.24 11.53 -7.15
C GLU A 54 -4.94 11.86 -7.90
N HIS A 55 -3.86 12.14 -7.17
CA HIS A 55 -2.53 12.40 -7.73
C HIS A 55 -1.73 11.10 -7.91
N ARG A 56 -2.25 10.21 -8.75
CA ARG A 56 -1.68 8.87 -8.98
C ARG A 56 -0.24 8.92 -9.48
N GLY A 57 0.14 9.97 -10.19
CA GLY A 57 1.49 10.19 -10.71
C GLY A 57 2.58 10.33 -9.67
N VAL A 58 2.24 10.74 -8.44
CA VAL A 58 3.18 10.86 -7.31
C VAL A 58 2.94 9.81 -6.21
N SER A 59 2.05 8.83 -6.47
CA SER A 59 1.81 7.72 -5.55
C SER A 59 3.11 7.00 -5.22
N TRP A 60 3.32 6.70 -3.93
CA TRP A 60 4.61 6.29 -3.38
C TRP A 60 5.06 4.92 -3.91
N CYS A 61 4.12 4.06 -4.29
CA CYS A 61 4.36 2.73 -4.83
C CYS A 61 4.09 2.59 -6.34
N ALA A 62 3.36 3.52 -6.95
CA ALA A 62 2.86 3.35 -8.33
C ALA A 62 2.99 4.60 -9.22
N GLY A 63 3.38 5.74 -8.69
CA GLY A 63 3.55 6.99 -9.45
C GLY A 63 4.88 7.05 -10.20
N GLY A 64 4.84 7.51 -11.45
CA GLY A 64 6.02 7.63 -12.32
C GLY A 64 6.32 9.05 -12.81
N ASP A 65 5.70 10.08 -12.22
CA ASP A 65 5.97 11.47 -12.57
C ASP A 65 7.41 11.84 -12.22
N GLY A 66 8.08 12.56 -13.12
CA GLY A 66 9.45 13.03 -12.93
C GLY A 66 10.48 11.92 -12.70
N THR A 67 11.47 12.22 -11.87
CA THR A 67 12.56 11.33 -11.44
C THR A 67 12.48 11.06 -9.93
N TRP A 68 13.29 10.13 -9.42
CA TRP A 68 13.32 9.83 -7.98
C TRP A 68 13.80 11.00 -7.12
N HIS A 69 14.54 11.95 -7.72
CA HIS A 69 14.95 13.21 -7.08
C HIS A 69 13.78 14.19 -6.91
N GLN A 70 12.80 14.16 -7.82
CA GLN A 70 11.63 15.03 -7.79
C GLN A 70 10.49 14.42 -6.98
N PHE A 71 10.19 13.14 -7.26
CA PHE A 71 9.15 12.37 -6.59
C PHE A 71 9.72 11.02 -6.22
N LEU A 72 9.95 10.81 -4.92
CA LEU A 72 10.51 9.57 -4.41
C LEU A 72 9.44 8.48 -4.40
N THR A 73 9.39 7.70 -5.48
CA THR A 73 8.40 6.63 -5.70
C THR A 73 9.09 5.34 -6.14
N VAL A 74 8.41 4.20 -5.95
CA VAL A 74 8.96 2.88 -6.33
C VAL A 74 9.25 2.83 -7.83
N PRO A 75 8.34 3.28 -8.72
CA PRO A 75 8.62 3.27 -10.15
C PRO A 75 9.79 4.17 -10.52
N ASN A 76 9.92 5.34 -9.90
CA ASN A 76 11.03 6.25 -10.18
C ASN A 76 12.39 5.69 -9.77
N ILE A 77 12.46 4.92 -8.69
CA ILE A 77 13.68 4.21 -8.30
C ILE A 77 13.96 3.05 -9.24
N ILE A 78 12.96 2.22 -9.57
CA ILE A 78 13.14 1.06 -10.45
C ILE A 78 13.56 1.50 -11.87
N LYS A 79 13.11 2.66 -12.35
CA LYS A 79 13.51 3.22 -13.66
C LYS A 79 15.03 3.39 -13.80
N GLU A 80 15.77 3.61 -12.70
CA GLU A 80 17.23 3.67 -12.71
C GLU A 80 17.89 2.32 -13.06
N PHE A 81 17.23 1.22 -12.70
CA PHE A 81 17.69 -0.15 -12.97
C PHE A 81 17.05 -0.75 -14.23
N ASN A 82 15.85 -0.30 -14.59
CA ASN A 82 15.10 -0.70 -15.77
C ASN A 82 14.34 0.49 -16.38
N PRO A 83 14.92 1.21 -17.35
CA PRO A 83 14.26 2.33 -18.03
C PRO A 83 13.00 1.92 -18.82
N ARG A 84 12.81 0.62 -19.09
CA ARG A 84 11.64 0.08 -19.81
C ARG A 84 10.51 -0.37 -18.86
N LEU A 85 10.54 0.08 -17.60
CA LEU A 85 9.47 -0.19 -16.63
C LEU A 85 8.11 0.24 -17.18
N ARG A 86 7.07 -0.56 -16.90
CA ARG A 86 5.69 -0.30 -17.33
C ARG A 86 4.73 -0.31 -16.14
N GLY A 87 3.52 0.20 -16.38
CA GLY A 87 2.38 0.07 -15.46
C GLY A 87 2.23 1.19 -14.43
N TYR A 88 3.24 2.02 -14.23
CA TYR A 88 3.15 3.19 -13.35
C TYR A 88 2.14 4.22 -13.87
N SER A 89 1.47 4.90 -12.95
CA SER A 89 0.56 6.01 -13.24
C SER A 89 1.29 7.34 -13.39
N THR A 90 0.68 8.28 -14.11
CA THR A 90 1.20 9.65 -14.28
C THR A 90 0.12 10.70 -14.06
N GLY A 91 0.51 11.89 -13.58
CA GLY A 91 -0.38 13.02 -13.33
C GLY A 91 -1.57 12.73 -12.41
N LYS A 92 -2.58 13.59 -12.53
CA LYS A 92 -3.86 13.51 -11.82
C LYS A 92 -4.87 12.73 -12.66
N GLY A 93 -5.63 11.82 -12.06
CA GLY A 93 -6.66 11.09 -12.78
C GLY A 93 -7.32 9.98 -11.97
N GLU A 94 -8.60 9.77 -12.24
CA GLU A 94 -9.42 8.73 -11.61
C GLU A 94 -8.97 7.31 -12.01
N PHE A 95 -9.41 6.29 -11.27
CA PHE A 95 -9.02 4.90 -11.49
C PHE A 95 -9.27 4.39 -12.92
N HIS A 96 -10.24 4.93 -13.65
CA HIS A 96 -10.58 4.54 -15.02
C HIS A 96 -9.85 5.36 -16.10
N SER A 97 -9.13 6.41 -15.69
CA SER A 97 -8.41 7.31 -16.60
C SER A 97 -7.24 6.58 -17.27
N PRO A 98 -6.91 6.87 -18.55
CA PRO A 98 -5.80 6.21 -19.24
C PRO A 98 -4.44 6.32 -18.52
N ASN A 99 -4.19 7.44 -17.85
CA ASN A 99 -2.99 7.71 -17.07
C ASN A 99 -2.93 6.98 -15.70
N SER A 100 -4.01 6.33 -15.27
CA SER A 100 -3.99 5.44 -14.08
C SER A 100 -3.20 4.16 -14.33
N ARG A 101 -3.05 3.74 -15.60
CA ARG A 101 -2.32 2.54 -16.02
C ARG A 101 -2.69 1.32 -15.17
N LEU A 102 -1.78 0.80 -14.35
CA LEU A 102 -1.99 -0.36 -13.49
C LEU A 102 -2.09 -0.01 -11.99
N ASN A 103 -2.14 1.27 -11.65
CA ASN A 103 -2.66 1.70 -10.36
C ASN A 103 -4.19 1.65 -10.42
N VAL A 104 -4.76 0.53 -9.97
CA VAL A 104 -6.20 0.25 -10.01
C VAL A 104 -6.88 0.46 -8.66
N ALA A 105 -6.18 1.08 -7.69
CA ALA A 105 -6.75 1.46 -6.42
C ALA A 105 -7.96 2.37 -6.62
N ILE A 106 -8.99 2.25 -5.77
CA ILE A 106 -10.23 3.01 -5.89
C ILE A 106 -10.46 3.74 -4.57
N PRO A 107 -10.56 5.08 -4.54
CA PRO A 107 -10.90 5.81 -3.32
C PRO A 107 -12.18 5.26 -2.68
N VAL A 108 -12.23 5.27 -1.34
CA VAL A 108 -13.38 4.75 -0.55
C VAL A 108 -13.60 3.23 -0.67
N SER A 109 -12.73 2.51 -1.39
CA SER A 109 -12.83 1.05 -1.51
C SER A 109 -12.63 0.35 -0.16
N ALA A 110 -13.50 -0.61 0.12
CA ALA A 110 -13.38 -1.57 1.20
C ALA A 110 -12.58 -2.81 0.75
N ASP A 111 -12.18 -3.65 1.70
CA ASP A 111 -11.41 -4.87 1.43
C ASP A 111 -12.18 -5.90 0.59
N GLU A 112 -13.51 -5.95 0.71
CA GLU A 112 -14.38 -6.82 -0.10
C GLU A 112 -14.27 -6.57 -1.61
N ASN A 113 -13.90 -5.35 -2.01
CA ASN A 113 -13.75 -4.96 -3.41
C ASN A 113 -12.38 -5.37 -3.98
N LEU A 114 -11.43 -5.85 -3.16
CA LEU A 114 -10.07 -6.11 -3.59
C LEU A 114 -9.99 -7.20 -4.69
N LEU A 115 -10.87 -8.21 -4.65
CA LEU A 115 -10.98 -9.20 -5.71
C LEU A 115 -11.40 -8.58 -7.05
N GLN A 116 -12.29 -7.57 -7.03
CA GLN A 116 -12.68 -6.86 -8.24
C GLN A 116 -11.50 -6.05 -8.79
N GLN A 117 -10.75 -5.35 -7.94
CA GLN A 117 -9.54 -4.65 -8.35
C GLN A 117 -8.51 -5.62 -8.97
N ALA A 118 -8.31 -6.81 -8.39
CA ALA A 118 -7.43 -7.84 -8.95
C ALA A 118 -7.87 -8.31 -10.35
N ARG A 119 -9.19 -8.48 -10.56
CA ARG A 119 -9.75 -8.81 -11.89
C ARG A 119 -9.52 -7.69 -12.90
N ILE A 120 -9.73 -6.43 -12.50
CA ILE A 120 -9.47 -5.27 -13.35
C ILE A 120 -7.99 -5.20 -13.72
N LEU A 121 -7.08 -5.41 -12.75
CA LEU A 121 -5.65 -5.40 -12.99
C LEU A 121 -5.24 -6.45 -14.02
N VAL A 122 -5.67 -7.70 -13.84
CA VAL A 122 -5.38 -8.80 -14.77
C VAL A 122 -5.95 -8.51 -16.16
N ALA A 123 -7.17 -7.97 -16.24
CA ALA A 123 -7.78 -7.58 -17.52
C ALA A 123 -6.97 -6.48 -18.23
N ARG A 124 -6.52 -5.45 -17.51
CA ARG A 124 -5.66 -4.39 -18.06
C ARG A 124 -4.32 -4.93 -18.55
N MET A 125 -3.66 -5.78 -17.76
CA MET A 125 -2.40 -6.41 -18.18
C MET A 125 -2.56 -7.28 -19.42
N ARG A 126 -3.69 -7.99 -19.58
CA ARG A 126 -3.98 -8.82 -20.77
C ARG A 126 -4.22 -7.98 -22.02
N LYS A 127 -4.81 -6.79 -21.85
CA LYS A 127 -5.11 -5.87 -22.95
C LYS A 127 -3.88 -5.10 -23.42
N ASP A 128 -2.91 -4.89 -22.53
CA ASP A 128 -1.67 -4.17 -22.86
C ASP A 128 -0.70 -5.08 -23.62
N SER A 129 -0.57 -4.85 -24.94
CA SER A 129 0.32 -5.61 -25.82
C SER A 129 1.81 -5.47 -25.46
N GLN A 130 2.18 -4.47 -24.65
CA GLN A 130 3.54 -4.29 -24.18
C GLN A 130 3.87 -5.15 -22.95
N ILE A 131 2.89 -5.83 -22.36
CA ILE A 131 3.06 -6.67 -21.18
C ILE A 131 2.97 -8.15 -21.58
N ASN A 132 4.10 -8.84 -21.52
CA ASN A 132 4.10 -10.29 -21.62
C ASN A 132 3.87 -10.90 -20.23
N ILE A 133 2.62 -11.20 -19.88
CA ILE A 133 2.23 -11.72 -18.55
C ILE A 133 3.06 -12.95 -18.13
N GLN A 134 3.45 -13.81 -19.08
CA GLN A 134 4.15 -15.06 -18.80
C GLN A 134 5.65 -14.86 -18.56
N LYS A 135 6.25 -13.80 -19.12
CA LYS A 135 7.70 -13.56 -19.08
C LYS A 135 8.11 -12.41 -18.17
N HIS A 136 7.29 -11.36 -18.10
CA HIS A 136 7.60 -10.17 -17.33
C HIS A 136 7.42 -10.42 -15.84
N TRP A 137 8.35 -9.91 -15.04
CA TRP A 137 8.21 -9.87 -13.59
C TRP A 137 7.36 -8.67 -13.16
N LYS A 138 6.46 -8.90 -12.21
CA LYS A 138 5.53 -7.89 -11.70
C LYS A 138 5.77 -7.64 -10.22
N LEU A 139 5.89 -6.37 -9.85
CA LEU A 139 5.77 -5.91 -8.47
C LEU A 139 4.38 -5.32 -8.27
N ILE A 140 3.59 -5.94 -7.40
CA ILE A 140 2.23 -5.49 -7.07
C ILE A 140 2.19 -5.05 -5.62
N THR A 141 1.85 -3.79 -5.35
CA THR A 141 1.62 -3.30 -3.99
C THR A 141 0.14 -3.33 -3.64
N ILE A 142 -0.19 -3.79 -2.43
CA ILE A 142 -1.54 -3.83 -1.91
C ILE A 142 -1.58 -3.10 -0.56
N LEU A 143 -2.50 -2.15 -0.40
CA LEU A 143 -2.83 -1.50 0.88
C LEU A 143 -4.34 -1.26 0.91
N ILE A 144 -5.05 -1.85 1.87
CA ILE A 144 -6.51 -1.77 1.98
C ILE A 144 -6.92 -1.95 3.45
N GLY A 145 -8.17 -1.67 3.79
CA GLY A 145 -8.72 -1.92 5.13
C GLY A 145 -9.03 -0.66 5.93
N ALA A 146 -8.52 0.51 5.51
CA ALA A 146 -8.76 1.76 6.22
C ALA A 146 -10.26 2.12 6.23
N ASN A 147 -10.94 2.00 5.09
CA ASN A 147 -12.38 2.29 4.98
C ASN A 147 -13.24 1.30 5.79
N ASP A 148 -12.84 0.03 5.84
CA ASP A 148 -13.48 -1.03 6.62
C ASP A 148 -13.46 -0.66 8.10
N LEU A 149 -12.28 -0.28 8.62
CA LEU A 149 -12.07 0.19 9.98
C LEU A 149 -12.82 1.51 10.26
N CYS A 150 -12.69 2.51 9.39
CA CYS A 150 -13.19 3.87 9.66
C CYS A 150 -14.70 4.04 9.49
N SER A 151 -15.30 3.32 8.53
CA SER A 151 -16.68 3.57 8.09
C SER A 151 -17.59 2.36 8.19
N SER A 152 -17.10 1.12 8.05
CA SER A 152 -17.97 -0.07 8.00
C SER A 152 -18.20 -0.75 9.35
N GLN A 153 -17.24 -0.67 10.27
CA GLN A 153 -17.27 -1.34 11.59
C GLN A 153 -18.58 -1.17 12.38
N CYS A 154 -19.20 0.00 12.34
CA CYS A 154 -20.37 0.32 13.19
C CYS A 154 -21.68 -0.17 12.60
N TYR A 155 -21.73 -0.39 11.29
CA TYR A 155 -22.96 -0.81 10.61
C TYR A 155 -23.02 -2.33 10.49
N LYS A 156 -21.86 -2.98 10.36
CA LYS A 156 -21.74 -4.43 10.14
C LYS A 156 -20.49 -5.03 10.81
N PRO A 157 -20.39 -4.99 12.15
CA PRO A 157 -19.18 -5.43 12.86
C PRO A 157 -18.80 -6.89 12.57
N GLU A 158 -19.78 -7.76 12.36
CA GLU A 158 -19.60 -9.18 12.01
C GLU A 158 -18.97 -9.39 10.62
N GLU A 159 -19.20 -8.46 9.69
CA GLU A 159 -18.60 -8.49 8.35
C GLU A 159 -17.19 -7.87 8.33
N ASN A 160 -16.81 -7.12 9.37
CA ASN A 160 -15.54 -6.38 9.45
C ASN A 160 -14.62 -6.89 10.57
N THR A 161 -14.51 -8.21 10.71
CA THR A 161 -13.56 -8.84 11.65
C THR A 161 -12.20 -9.07 10.98
N GLY A 162 -11.13 -9.24 11.77
CA GLY A 162 -9.81 -9.56 11.21
C GLY A 162 -9.80 -10.82 10.33
N GLU A 163 -10.68 -11.80 10.62
CA GLU A 163 -10.84 -13.00 9.79
C GLU A 163 -11.53 -12.71 8.44
N GLN A 164 -12.53 -11.83 8.40
CA GLN A 164 -13.16 -11.44 7.13
C GLN A 164 -12.20 -10.62 6.27
N HIS A 165 -11.47 -9.67 6.88
CA HIS A 165 -10.40 -8.94 6.22
C HIS A 165 -9.37 -9.89 5.59
N ARG A 166 -8.92 -10.89 6.37
CA ARG A 166 -8.03 -11.96 5.89
C ARG A 166 -8.59 -12.65 4.64
N ARG A 167 -9.87 -13.06 4.69
CA ARG A 167 -10.54 -13.77 3.58
C ARG A 167 -10.66 -12.92 2.34
N HIS A 168 -10.96 -11.63 2.46
CA HIS A 168 -11.04 -10.73 1.32
C HIS A 168 -9.68 -10.54 0.64
N ILE A 169 -8.62 -10.34 1.42
CA ILE A 169 -7.24 -10.30 0.91
C ILE A 169 -6.87 -11.63 0.25
N GLU A 170 -7.15 -12.75 0.93
CA GLU A 170 -6.86 -14.10 0.45
C GLU A 170 -7.52 -14.38 -0.91
N ARG A 171 -8.78 -14.00 -1.10
CA ARG A 171 -9.47 -14.17 -2.40
C ARG A 171 -8.78 -13.41 -3.53
N ALA A 172 -8.32 -12.18 -3.26
CA ALA A 172 -7.60 -11.39 -4.27
C ALA A 172 -6.23 -12.00 -4.58
N LEU A 173 -5.47 -12.40 -3.56
CA LEU A 173 -4.16 -13.02 -3.72
C LEU A 173 -4.23 -14.37 -4.45
N ASP A 174 -5.22 -15.22 -4.13
CA ASP A 174 -5.48 -16.48 -4.84
C ASP A 174 -5.76 -16.24 -6.32
N TYR A 175 -6.53 -15.21 -6.64
CA TYR A 175 -6.80 -14.81 -8.02
C TYR A 175 -5.53 -14.34 -8.74
N LEU A 176 -4.71 -13.51 -8.09
CA LEU A 176 -3.43 -13.04 -8.64
C LEU A 176 -2.47 -14.22 -8.87
N GLN A 177 -2.28 -15.11 -7.90
CA GLN A 177 -1.40 -16.28 -8.03
C GLN A 177 -1.83 -17.22 -9.14
N LYS A 178 -3.15 -17.34 -9.38
CA LYS A 178 -3.70 -18.15 -10.46
C LYS A 178 -3.45 -17.54 -11.85
N HIS A 179 -3.45 -16.22 -11.98
CA HIS A 179 -3.48 -15.55 -13.28
C HIS A 179 -2.21 -14.78 -13.66
N LEU A 180 -1.32 -14.51 -12.71
CA LEU A 180 -0.09 -13.74 -12.89
C LEU A 180 1.12 -14.54 -12.35
N PRO A 181 1.77 -15.39 -13.18
CA PRO A 181 3.07 -16.00 -12.82
C PRO A 181 4.14 -14.92 -12.65
N ARG A 182 5.34 -15.21 -12.13
CA ARG A 182 6.42 -14.18 -11.99
C ARG A 182 5.95 -12.89 -11.29
N THR A 183 5.36 -13.02 -10.11
CA THR A 183 4.78 -11.89 -9.38
C THR A 183 5.29 -11.85 -7.94
N PHE A 184 5.86 -10.70 -7.58
CA PHE A 184 6.15 -10.34 -6.20
C PHE A 184 5.04 -9.43 -5.71
N VAL A 185 4.30 -9.86 -4.69
CA VAL A 185 3.28 -9.02 -4.05
C VAL A 185 3.84 -8.44 -2.75
N SER A 186 3.74 -7.13 -2.63
CA SER A 186 4.06 -6.38 -1.42
C SER A 186 2.75 -6.02 -0.71
N LEU A 187 2.40 -6.76 0.34
CA LEU A 187 1.20 -6.52 1.14
C LEU A 187 1.55 -5.58 2.30
N VAL A 188 1.08 -4.35 2.22
CA VAL A 188 1.33 -3.31 3.22
C VAL A 188 0.29 -3.42 4.30
N SER A 189 0.75 -3.36 5.55
CA SER A 189 -0.16 -3.46 6.68
C SER A 189 -1.17 -2.32 6.68
N VAL A 190 -2.42 -2.62 6.97
CA VAL A 190 -3.45 -1.60 7.15
C VAL A 190 -3.02 -0.55 8.16
N VAL A 191 -3.29 0.72 7.84
CA VAL A 191 -2.99 1.85 8.72
C VAL A 191 -3.93 1.85 9.92
N ASP A 192 -3.39 2.11 11.11
CA ASP A 192 -4.20 2.40 12.28
C ASP A 192 -4.91 3.74 12.09
N VAL A 193 -6.23 3.71 11.92
CA VAL A 193 -7.06 4.91 11.78
C VAL A 193 -7.00 5.84 13.01
N LEU A 194 -6.59 5.32 14.18
CA LEU A 194 -6.37 6.09 15.40
C LEU A 194 -5.11 6.96 15.33
N SER A 195 -4.21 6.71 14.38
CA SER A 195 -3.04 7.57 14.13
C SER A 195 -3.41 9.02 13.83
N SER A 196 -4.61 9.26 13.30
CA SER A 196 -5.17 10.59 13.08
C SER A 196 -5.37 11.41 14.36
N LYS A 197 -5.40 10.76 15.54
CA LYS A 197 -5.41 11.43 16.86
C LYS A 197 -4.03 11.86 17.32
N ARG A 198 -2.97 11.44 16.63
CA ARG A 198 -1.56 11.73 16.93
C ARG A 198 -1.03 12.88 16.08
N VAL A 199 -1.93 13.68 15.53
CA VAL A 199 -1.67 14.88 14.74
C VAL A 199 -2.56 16.02 15.25
N PRO A 200 -2.13 17.30 15.12
CA PRO A 200 -2.94 18.43 15.58
C PRO A 200 -4.33 18.44 14.92
N SER A 201 -5.37 18.35 15.76
CA SER A 201 -6.76 18.33 15.29
C SER A 201 -7.20 19.72 14.85
N THR A 202 -7.35 19.93 13.54
CA THR A 202 -7.94 21.15 12.98
C THR A 202 -9.45 21.00 12.79
N TYR A 203 -10.18 22.12 12.66
CA TYR A 203 -11.61 22.10 12.31
C TYR A 203 -11.87 21.34 11.01
N THR A 204 -10.96 21.47 10.04
CA THR A 204 -11.01 20.74 8.77
C THR A 204 -10.93 19.24 8.98
N CYS A 205 -9.99 18.75 9.79
CA CYS A 205 -9.87 17.32 10.09
C CYS A 205 -11.12 16.79 10.79
N GLN A 206 -11.65 17.54 11.77
CA GLN A 206 -12.89 17.14 12.46
C GLN A 206 -14.09 17.07 11.50
N PHE A 207 -14.19 18.00 10.55
CA PHE A 207 -15.25 18.01 9.55
C PHE A 207 -15.11 16.84 8.55
N LEU A 208 -13.93 16.67 7.96
CA LEU A 208 -13.69 15.64 6.94
C LEU A 208 -13.74 14.22 7.53
N HIS A 209 -13.22 14.00 8.74
CA HIS A 209 -13.36 12.69 9.38
C HIS A 209 -14.83 12.35 9.70
N ARG A 210 -15.66 13.32 10.11
CA ARG A 210 -17.10 13.06 10.30
C ARG A 210 -17.80 12.66 9.00
N LEU A 211 -17.29 13.11 7.85
CA LEU A 211 -17.85 12.81 6.53
C LEU A 211 -17.36 11.45 5.99
N PHE A 212 -16.06 11.16 6.07
CA PHE A 212 -15.43 9.99 5.44
C PHE A 212 -15.11 8.84 6.40
N CYS A 213 -15.13 9.09 7.70
CA CYS A 213 -14.90 8.13 8.79
C CYS A 213 -16.08 8.14 9.77
N THR A 214 -17.29 8.00 9.22
CA THR A 214 -18.54 8.26 9.96
C THR A 214 -18.71 7.38 11.19
N CYS A 215 -18.29 6.11 11.11
CA CYS A 215 -18.47 5.14 12.16
C CYS A 215 -17.66 5.51 13.41
N TYR A 216 -16.37 5.79 13.24
CA TYR A 216 -15.52 6.20 14.36
C TYR A 216 -16.07 7.44 15.08
N HIS A 217 -16.57 8.41 14.32
CA HIS A 217 -17.10 9.66 14.86
C HIS A 217 -18.54 9.59 15.39
N ARG A 218 -19.22 8.44 15.29
CA ARG A 218 -20.58 8.18 15.84
C ARG A 218 -20.58 7.57 17.25
N GLY A 219 -19.47 7.64 17.97
CA GLY A 219 -19.37 7.22 19.36
C GLY A 219 -18.71 5.85 19.57
N GLN A 220 -18.03 5.31 18.56
CA GLN A 220 -17.21 4.11 18.73
C GLN A 220 -16.07 4.38 19.69
N LYS A 221 -15.84 3.46 20.63
CA LYS A 221 -14.76 3.56 21.60
C LYS A 221 -13.41 3.31 20.92
N ALA A 222 -12.42 4.11 21.27
CA ALA A 222 -11.07 3.98 20.71
C ALA A 222 -10.45 2.62 21.06
N GLU A 223 -10.80 2.05 22.22
CA GLU A 223 -10.37 0.72 22.67
C GLU A 223 -10.86 -0.39 21.74
N ASP A 224 -12.10 -0.31 21.27
CA ASP A 224 -12.67 -1.34 20.42
C ASP A 224 -12.10 -1.23 19.01
N MET A 225 -11.97 -0.01 18.49
CA MET A 225 -11.24 0.23 17.24
C MET A 225 -9.81 -0.30 17.31
N TRP A 226 -9.09 -0.01 18.40
CA TRP A 226 -7.71 -0.45 18.57
C TRP A 226 -7.58 -1.98 18.51
N LYS A 227 -8.51 -2.72 19.13
CA LYS A 227 -8.51 -4.19 19.06
C LYS A 227 -8.69 -4.67 17.63
N VAL A 228 -9.65 -4.11 16.90
CA VAL A 228 -9.95 -4.55 15.53
C VAL A 228 -8.80 -4.21 14.57
N VAL A 229 -8.19 -3.03 14.69
CA VAL A 229 -6.96 -2.68 13.96
C VAL A 229 -5.88 -3.75 14.18
N ARG A 230 -5.67 -4.18 15.43
CA ARG A 230 -4.69 -5.22 15.76
C ARG A 230 -5.04 -6.57 15.18
N GLU A 231 -6.32 -6.92 15.16
CA GLU A 231 -6.79 -8.15 14.52
C GLU A 231 -6.55 -8.13 13.01
N TYR A 232 -6.81 -7.02 12.33
CA TYR A 232 -6.54 -6.86 10.89
C TYR A 232 -5.04 -7.01 10.60
N GLN A 233 -4.20 -6.21 11.27
CA GLN A 233 -2.75 -6.25 11.07
C GLN A 233 -2.15 -7.63 11.37
N LYS A 234 -2.64 -8.30 12.42
CA LYS A 234 -2.23 -9.67 12.75
C LYS A 234 -2.69 -10.66 11.69
N ALA A 235 -3.90 -10.51 11.16
CA ALA A 235 -4.43 -11.39 10.13
C ALA A 235 -3.66 -11.27 8.81
N GLU A 236 -3.28 -10.06 8.40
CA GLU A 236 -2.40 -9.81 7.26
C GLU A 236 -1.03 -10.51 7.45
N GLU A 237 -0.40 -10.28 8.60
CA GLU A 237 0.91 -10.86 8.93
C GLU A 237 0.85 -12.39 8.92
N MET A 238 -0.13 -12.99 9.61
CA MET A 238 -0.32 -14.44 9.66
C MET A 238 -0.63 -15.05 8.29
N LEU A 239 -1.39 -14.36 7.44
CA LEU A 239 -1.66 -14.82 6.07
C LEU A 239 -0.37 -14.94 5.26
N THR A 240 0.52 -13.95 5.34
CA THR A 240 1.80 -14.01 4.62
C THR A 240 2.79 -15.01 5.21
N LEU A 241 2.78 -15.20 6.53
CA LEU A 241 3.65 -16.16 7.21
C LEU A 241 3.17 -17.61 7.11
N SER A 242 1.92 -17.84 6.69
CA SER A 242 1.33 -19.17 6.56
C SER A 242 2.04 -20.09 5.55
N GLY A 243 2.87 -19.53 4.66
CA GLY A 243 3.51 -20.25 3.56
C GLY A 243 2.58 -20.54 2.37
N LYS A 244 1.30 -20.13 2.43
CA LYS A 244 0.30 -20.37 1.36
C LYS A 244 0.78 -19.88 -0.01
N TYR A 245 1.48 -18.74 -0.06
CA TYR A 245 1.95 -18.13 -1.31
C TYR A 245 3.43 -18.38 -1.62
N ASP A 246 4.10 -19.22 -0.83
CA ASP A 246 5.51 -19.62 -1.04
C ASP A 246 5.63 -21.03 -1.64
N ASN A 247 4.54 -21.51 -2.25
CA ASN A 247 4.43 -22.85 -2.86
C ASN A 247 4.86 -22.90 -4.34
N LYS A 248 5.30 -21.77 -4.91
CA LYS A 248 5.82 -21.66 -6.28
C LYS A 248 7.09 -20.82 -6.27
N PRO A 249 8.06 -21.12 -7.15
CA PRO A 249 9.30 -20.33 -7.20
C PRO A 249 9.07 -18.91 -7.72
N ASP A 250 8.03 -18.69 -8.52
CA ASP A 250 7.79 -17.47 -9.29
C ASP A 250 6.66 -16.60 -8.73
N PHE A 251 6.14 -16.90 -7.54
CA PHE A 251 5.14 -16.09 -6.87
C PHE A 251 5.44 -16.01 -5.38
N THR A 252 5.29 -14.83 -4.77
CA THR A 252 5.36 -14.69 -3.31
C THR A 252 4.57 -13.46 -2.86
N VAL A 253 4.21 -13.45 -1.58
CA VAL A 253 3.57 -12.31 -0.90
C VAL A 253 4.40 -11.98 0.33
N VAL A 254 4.90 -10.74 0.40
CA VAL A 254 5.72 -10.27 1.52
C VAL A 254 4.98 -9.17 2.27
N PHE A 255 4.81 -9.37 3.57
CA PHE A 255 4.22 -8.38 4.47
C PHE A 255 5.16 -7.19 4.71
N GLN A 256 4.61 -5.99 4.67
CA GLN A 256 5.31 -4.73 4.88
C GLN A 256 4.73 -4.01 6.09
N PRO A 257 5.36 -4.13 7.27
CA PRO A 257 4.80 -3.62 8.53
C PRO A 257 5.07 -2.13 8.75
N PHE A 258 5.62 -1.39 7.79
CA PHE A 258 6.18 -0.06 8.07
C PHE A 258 5.14 0.97 8.55
N LEU A 259 3.87 0.82 8.17
CA LEU A 259 2.79 1.70 8.68
C LEU A 259 2.47 1.45 10.15
N LYS A 260 2.84 0.29 10.72
CA LYS A 260 2.64 -0.04 12.15
C LYS A 260 3.42 0.91 13.09
N VAL A 261 4.42 1.64 12.56
CA VAL A 261 5.13 2.67 13.33
C VAL A 261 4.22 3.85 13.72
N LEU A 262 3.16 4.08 12.95
CA LEU A 262 2.20 5.17 13.18
C LEU A 262 1.14 4.80 14.22
N ASP A 263 1.02 3.51 14.55
CA ASP A 263 -0.05 3.03 15.39
C ASP A 263 -0.07 3.69 16.77
N ALA A 264 -1.27 3.90 17.29
CA ALA A 264 -1.44 4.38 18.65
C ALA A 264 -1.07 3.29 19.66
N PRO A 265 -0.17 3.59 20.62
CA PRO A 265 0.15 2.64 21.68
C PRO A 265 -1.03 2.51 22.65
N TRP A 266 -1.18 1.33 23.24
CA TRP A 266 -2.29 1.04 24.15
C TRP A 266 -2.36 1.99 25.37
N SER A 267 -1.23 2.55 25.80
CA SER A 267 -1.16 3.54 26.87
C SER A 267 -1.87 4.86 26.51
N GLU A 268 -1.73 5.33 25.27
CA GLU A 268 -2.43 6.53 24.77
C GLU A 268 -3.93 6.25 24.68
N ILE A 269 -4.32 5.05 24.22
CA ILE A 269 -5.72 4.63 24.15
C ILE A 269 -6.37 4.65 25.53
N LYS A 270 -5.79 3.96 26.52
CA LYS A 270 -6.35 3.91 27.89
C LYS A 270 -6.43 5.26 28.56
N SER A 271 -5.44 6.12 28.35
CA SER A 271 -5.38 7.42 29.02
C SER A 271 -6.25 8.48 28.34
N GLY A 272 -6.63 8.25 27.08
CA GLY A 272 -7.29 9.24 26.23
C GLY A 272 -6.38 10.42 25.84
N LYS A 273 -5.10 10.37 26.20
CA LYS A 273 -4.11 11.42 25.91
C LYS A 273 -3.16 10.91 24.83
N PHE A 274 -3.20 11.55 23.67
CA PHE A 274 -2.40 11.19 22.50
C PHE A 274 -1.20 12.11 22.37
N GLU A 275 -0.03 11.53 22.13
CA GLU A 275 1.17 12.30 21.82
C GLU A 275 1.15 12.71 20.34
N MET A 276 1.53 13.96 20.06
CA MET A 276 1.67 14.44 18.68
C MET A 276 2.93 13.85 18.07
N ALA A 277 2.81 12.64 17.54
CA ALA A 277 3.93 11.86 17.00
C ALA A 277 4.04 11.93 15.47
N VAL A 278 3.03 12.47 14.79
CA VAL A 278 3.03 12.65 13.33
C VAL A 278 3.14 14.14 13.01
N ASP A 279 4.22 14.53 12.34
CA ASP A 279 4.39 15.89 11.84
C ASP A 279 3.36 16.15 10.72
N ALA A 280 2.58 17.21 10.88
CA ALA A 280 1.48 17.57 9.99
C ALA A 280 1.92 17.77 8.53
N SER A 281 3.20 18.06 8.27
CA SER A 281 3.73 18.17 6.90
C SER A 281 3.76 16.85 6.13
N TYR A 282 3.60 15.70 6.79
CA TYR A 282 3.51 14.37 6.15
C TYR A 282 2.10 13.98 5.71
N ILE A 283 1.08 14.73 6.12
CA ILE A 283 -0.32 14.43 5.82
C ILE A 283 -1.01 15.64 5.19
N THR A 284 -2.16 15.40 4.59
CA THR A 284 -3.00 16.44 4.01
C THR A 284 -3.95 17.05 5.05
N TYR A 285 -4.77 18.00 4.62
CA TYR A 285 -5.71 18.76 5.45
C TYR A 285 -6.82 17.94 6.09
N ASP A 286 -6.99 16.68 5.71
CA ASP A 286 -7.90 15.76 6.39
C ASP A 286 -7.26 15.00 7.53
N CYS A 287 -5.98 15.24 7.86
CA CYS A 287 -5.25 14.54 8.91
C CYS A 287 -5.10 13.01 8.71
N PHE A 288 -5.25 12.50 7.49
CA PHE A 288 -5.17 11.07 7.22
C PHE A 288 -4.37 10.75 5.94
N HIS A 289 -4.75 11.33 4.80
CA HIS A 289 -4.05 11.06 3.55
C HIS A 289 -2.64 11.64 3.56
N PHE A 290 -1.73 11.01 2.85
CA PHE A 290 -0.33 11.43 2.80
C PHE A 290 -0.16 12.66 1.91
N SER A 291 0.58 13.66 2.40
CA SER A 291 1.12 14.71 1.53
C SER A 291 2.22 14.12 0.62
N GLN A 292 2.75 14.91 -0.31
CA GLN A 292 3.93 14.51 -1.10
C GLN A 292 5.09 14.04 -0.20
N LYS A 293 5.32 14.70 0.94
CA LYS A 293 6.35 14.32 1.93
C LYS A 293 6.02 12.98 2.59
N GLY A 294 4.74 12.74 2.91
CA GLY A 294 4.23 11.45 3.39
C GLY A 294 4.47 10.32 2.39
N HIS A 295 4.12 10.56 1.13
CA HIS A 295 4.39 9.64 0.03
C HIS A 295 5.88 9.29 -0.09
N ALA A 296 6.77 10.29 -0.05
CA ALA A 296 8.21 10.05 -0.07
C ALA A 296 8.70 9.21 1.13
N MET A 297 8.17 9.44 2.33
CA MET A 297 8.52 8.67 3.53
C MET A 297 8.02 7.21 3.48
N SER A 298 6.81 6.99 2.99
CA SER A 298 6.27 5.64 2.76
C SER A 298 7.08 4.89 1.72
N ASN A 299 7.51 5.57 0.64
CA ASN A 299 8.43 4.98 -0.32
C ASN A 299 9.75 4.55 0.32
N LYS A 300 10.41 5.44 1.06
CA LYS A 300 11.69 5.14 1.71
C LYS A 300 11.59 3.89 2.59
N SER A 301 10.51 3.77 3.35
CA SER A 301 10.24 2.62 4.21
C SER A 301 9.99 1.33 3.43
N LEU A 302 9.22 1.39 2.34
CA LEU A 302 8.96 0.22 1.51
C LEU A 302 10.21 -0.26 0.77
N VAL A 303 10.94 0.66 0.16
CA VAL A 303 12.15 0.37 -0.63
C VAL A 303 13.23 -0.25 0.25
N HIS A 304 13.38 0.23 1.49
CA HIS A 304 14.23 -0.39 2.48
C HIS A 304 13.85 -1.86 2.73
N ASN A 305 12.57 -2.22 2.73
CA ASN A 305 12.12 -3.57 3.06
C ASN A 305 11.87 -4.50 1.85
N THR A 306 11.84 -3.99 0.62
CA THR A 306 11.46 -4.76 -0.59
C THR A 306 12.41 -4.61 -1.77
N ALA A 307 12.78 -3.38 -2.11
CA ALA A 307 13.42 -3.08 -3.38
C ALA A 307 14.94 -3.01 -3.27
N CYS A 308 15.51 -2.68 -2.10
CA CYS A 308 16.96 -2.65 -1.92
C CYS A 308 17.54 -3.84 -1.13
N ILE A 309 16.71 -4.77 -0.61
CA ILE A 309 17.20 -5.89 0.20
C ILE A 309 17.28 -7.20 -0.60
N GLN A 310 18.44 -7.84 -0.39
CA GLN A 310 18.90 -9.14 -0.83
C GLN A 310 17.81 -10.23 -0.81
N SER A 311 17.93 -11.16 -1.75
CA SER A 311 17.26 -12.46 -1.82
C SER A 311 16.62 -12.89 -0.49
N TYR A 312 15.29 -13.07 -0.51
CA TYR A 312 14.36 -13.69 0.46
C TYR A 312 14.89 -14.61 1.59
N GLY A 313 16.12 -15.12 1.52
CA GLY A 313 16.80 -15.92 2.55
C GLY A 313 17.11 -15.22 3.88
N GLN A 314 16.74 -13.95 4.07
CA GLN A 314 16.75 -13.27 5.37
C GLN A 314 15.34 -12.88 5.82
N LYS A 315 14.42 -13.86 5.92
CA LYS A 315 13.27 -13.69 6.83
C LYS A 315 13.82 -13.46 8.23
N TYR A 316 13.34 -12.40 8.89
CA TYR A 316 13.64 -12.03 10.28
C TYR A 316 14.12 -13.23 11.12
N PRO A 317 15.33 -13.20 11.71
CA PRO A 317 15.70 -14.24 12.65
C PRO A 317 14.62 -14.23 13.72
N ALA A 318 13.89 -15.34 13.85
CA ALA A 318 13.01 -15.56 14.98
C ALA A 318 13.83 -15.20 16.21
N ARG A 319 13.42 -14.14 16.92
CA ARG A 319 13.96 -13.88 18.25
C ARG A 319 13.59 -15.11 19.06
N LYS A 320 14.54 -16.04 19.20
CA LYS A 320 14.48 -17.09 20.22
C LYS A 320 14.33 -16.34 21.54
N ARG A 321 13.12 -16.39 22.11
CA ARG A 321 12.94 -16.38 23.55
C ARG A 321 12.76 -17.83 23.95
#